data_AF-A0ABD2T3N0-F1
#
_entry.id   AF-A0ABD2T3N0-F1
#
_cell.length_a   1.000
_cell.length_b   1.000
_cell.length_c   1.000
_cell.angle_alpha   90.00
_cell.angle_beta   90.00
_cell.angle_gamma   90.00
#
_symmetry.space_group_name_H-M   'P 1'
#
loop_
_entity.id
_entity.type
_entity.pdbx_description
1 polymer ?
#
loop_
_entity_poly.entity_id
_entity_poly.type
_entity_poly.pdbx_seq_one_letter_code
_entity_poly.pdbx_strand_id
1 'polypeptide(L)'
;MLHGLILSALHNHPNMAFAKAFVAKLLRDFSSKEAAKRVLDGAFQSSLKIVKESLEEYSSPDFRGDHNEIEAIQRLNLHTAMTNGRHLVWLVERMIELRVADTAVQEWSNQAAFTADLLRALRDDAWRNIVPGLPAVELRCTCKLSNAVATGTILATRQF
;
A
#
# COMPACT_ATOMS: atom_id res chain seq x y z
N MET A 1 9.59 19.08 -5.95
CA MET A 1 8.49 19.08 -6.95
C MET A 1 7.86 17.68 -7.13
N LEU A 2 8.60 16.65 -7.58
CA LEU A 2 8.05 15.31 -7.84
C LEU A 2 7.31 14.67 -6.65
N HIS A 3 7.83 14.83 -5.44
CA HIS A 3 7.19 14.36 -4.21
C HIS A 3 5.79 14.94 -4.01
N GLY A 4 5.61 16.26 -4.19
CA GLY A 4 4.31 16.91 -4.06
C GLY A 4 3.29 16.44 -5.10
N LEU A 5 3.75 16.08 -6.31
CA LEU A 5 2.91 15.51 -7.36
C LEU A 5 2.42 14.11 -6.99
N ILE A 6 3.31 13.28 -6.43
CA ILE A 6 2.93 11.95 -5.93
C ILE A 6 1.91 12.08 -4.79
N LEU A 7 2.17 12.94 -3.79
CA LEU A 7 1.19 13.19 -2.72
C LEU A 7 -0.16 13.66 -3.27
N SER A 8 -0.15 14.56 -4.26
CA SER A 8 -1.37 15.01 -4.93
C SER A 8 -2.08 13.86 -5.64
N ALA A 9 -1.36 12.96 -6.31
CA ALA A 9 -1.96 11.79 -6.95
C ALA A 9 -2.56 10.78 -5.95
N LEU A 10 -2.05 10.73 -4.72
CA LEU A 10 -2.58 9.88 -3.67
C LEU A 10 -3.78 10.51 -2.94
N HIS A 11 -3.79 11.82 -2.72
CA HIS A 11 -4.76 12.46 -1.82
C HIS A 11 -5.84 13.32 -2.50
N ASN A 12 -5.78 13.56 -3.82
CA ASN A 12 -6.68 14.50 -4.49
C ASN A 12 -8.02 13.86 -4.92
N HIS A 13 -9.06 14.06 -4.09
CA HIS A 13 -10.22 13.17 -4.03
C HIS A 13 -11.40 13.39 -5.01
N PRO A 14 -11.44 14.41 -5.90
CA PRO A 14 -12.37 14.37 -7.04
C PRO A 14 -11.71 13.96 -8.38
N ASN A 15 -10.39 14.18 -8.56
CA ASN A 15 -9.69 13.96 -9.84
C ASN A 15 -8.53 12.95 -9.76
N MET A 16 -8.59 12.04 -8.79
CA MET A 16 -7.50 11.11 -8.49
C MET A 16 -7.03 10.31 -9.71
N ALA A 17 -7.94 9.82 -10.54
CA ALA A 17 -7.59 9.03 -11.73
C ALA A 17 -6.76 9.84 -12.74
N PHE A 18 -7.17 11.09 -13.00
CA PHE A 18 -6.43 11.99 -13.88
C PHE A 18 -5.06 12.35 -13.30
N ALA A 19 -5.00 12.69 -12.01
CA ALA A 19 -3.74 12.99 -11.33
C ALA A 19 -2.78 11.78 -11.38
N LYS A 20 -3.28 10.57 -11.11
CA LYS A 20 -2.51 9.33 -11.20
C LYS A 20 -2.02 9.04 -12.62
N ALA A 21 -2.85 9.27 -13.64
CA ALA A 21 -2.45 9.09 -15.04
C ALA A 21 -1.38 10.12 -15.45
N PHE A 22 -1.55 11.38 -15.07
CA PHE A 22 -0.59 12.45 -15.32
C PHE A 22 0.76 12.15 -14.67
N VAL A 23 0.77 11.81 -13.37
CA VAL A 23 2.00 11.46 -12.66
C VAL A 23 2.64 10.19 -13.24
N ALA A 24 1.85 9.20 -13.66
CA ALA A 24 2.38 8.00 -14.32
C ALA A 24 3.08 8.31 -15.66
N LYS A 25 2.56 9.28 -16.43
CA LYS A 25 3.22 9.77 -17.64
C LYS A 25 4.51 10.51 -17.29
N LEU A 26 4.43 11.45 -16.36
CA LEU A 26 5.58 12.25 -15.92
C LEU A 26 6.73 11.37 -15.40
N LEU A 27 6.43 10.34 -14.61
CA LEU A 27 7.42 9.39 -14.09
C LEU A 27 8.14 8.63 -15.21
N ARG A 28 7.44 8.27 -16.30
CA ARG A 28 8.04 7.59 -17.47
C ARG A 28 8.99 8.50 -18.24
N ASP A 29 8.63 9.78 -18.34
CA ASP A 29 9.41 10.79 -19.07
C ASP A 29 10.49 11.44 -18.17
N PHE A 30 10.57 11.06 -16.89
CA PHE A 30 11.45 11.68 -15.92
C PHE A 30 12.91 11.26 -16.12
N SER A 31 13.80 12.22 -16.36
CA SER A 31 15.19 11.95 -16.75
C SER A 31 16.03 11.21 -15.70
N SER A 32 15.71 11.33 -14.40
CA SER A 32 16.47 10.69 -13.32
C SER A 32 15.69 9.56 -12.67
N LYS A 33 16.01 8.32 -13.06
CA LYS A 33 15.43 7.11 -12.51
C LYS A 33 15.69 6.97 -11.00
N GLU A 34 16.88 7.36 -10.53
CA GLU A 34 17.27 7.28 -9.12
C GLU A 34 16.47 8.27 -8.26
N ALA A 35 16.24 9.48 -8.76
CA ALA A 35 15.39 10.45 -8.06
C ALA A 35 13.93 9.99 -8.04
N ALA A 36 13.41 9.43 -9.14
CA ALA A 36 12.08 8.83 -9.16
C ALA A 36 11.96 7.67 -8.15
N LYS A 37 12.98 6.79 -8.10
CA LYS A 37 13.07 5.69 -7.13
C LYS A 37 12.95 6.21 -5.69
N ARG A 38 13.78 7.17 -5.28
CA ARG A 38 13.76 7.69 -3.89
C ARG A 38 12.39 8.22 -3.48
N VAL A 39 11.71 8.94 -4.37
CA VAL A 39 10.38 9.51 -4.05
C VAL A 39 9.32 8.40 -4.01
N LEU A 40 9.37 7.43 -4.92
CA LEU A 40 8.46 6.28 -4.91
C LEU A 40 8.67 5.39 -3.69
N ASP A 41 9.92 5.13 -3.30
CA ASP A 41 10.28 4.37 -2.10
C ASP A 41 9.71 5.06 -0.85
N GLY A 42 9.89 6.38 -0.71
CA GLY A 42 9.35 7.11 0.43
C GLY A 42 7.82 7.11 0.49
N ALA A 43 7.15 7.25 -0.66
CA ALA A 43 5.69 7.17 -0.74
C ALA A 43 5.17 5.76 -0.41
N PHE A 44 5.84 4.74 -0.94
CA PHE A 44 5.52 3.34 -0.69
C PHE A 44 5.67 2.99 0.79
N GLN A 45 6.81 3.32 1.41
CA GLN A 45 7.06 3.05 2.84
C GLN A 45 6.04 3.76 3.72
N SER A 46 5.70 5.01 3.41
CA SER A 46 4.69 5.77 4.16
C SER A 46 3.31 5.11 4.06
N SER A 47 2.85 4.75 2.86
CA SER A 47 1.56 4.06 2.68
C SER A 47 1.55 2.66 3.33
N LEU A 48 2.64 1.91 3.22
CA LEU A 48 2.76 0.57 3.81
C LEU A 48 2.70 0.63 5.33
N LYS A 49 3.39 1.61 5.93
CA LYS A 49 3.33 1.87 7.36
C LYS A 49 1.89 2.13 7.82
N ILE A 50 1.17 3.02 7.12
CA ILE A 50 -0.23 3.33 7.45
C ILE A 50 -1.11 2.07 7.35
N VAL A 51 -0.95 1.26 6.30
CA VAL A 51 -1.72 0.01 6.16
C VAL A 51 -1.44 -0.95 7.33
N LYS A 52 -0.18 -1.11 7.72
CA LYS A 52 0.21 -1.96 8.86
C LYS A 52 -0.41 -1.46 10.16
N GLU A 53 -0.19 -0.19 10.50
CA GLU A 53 -0.67 0.41 11.74
C GLU A 53 -2.21 0.38 11.83
N SER A 54 -2.90 0.75 10.75
CA SER A 54 -4.38 0.68 10.73
C SER A 54 -4.90 -0.75 10.89
N LEU A 55 -4.21 -1.75 10.34
CA LEU A 55 -4.63 -3.15 10.47
C LEU A 55 -4.31 -3.72 11.87
N GLU A 56 -3.18 -3.34 12.43
CA GLU A 56 -2.80 -3.65 13.82
C GLU A 56 -3.86 -3.08 14.77
N GLU A 57 -4.16 -1.78 14.68
CA GLU A 57 -5.15 -1.12 15.53
C GLU A 57 -6.57 -1.70 15.35
N TYR A 58 -6.93 -2.15 14.14
CA TYR A 58 -8.20 -2.84 13.92
C TYR A 58 -8.21 -4.23 14.57
N SER A 59 -7.12 -5.00 14.41
CA SER A 59 -7.07 -6.41 14.81
C SER A 59 -6.75 -6.62 16.30
N SER A 60 -6.11 -5.65 16.94
CA SER A 60 -5.74 -5.65 18.36
C SER A 60 -5.96 -4.25 18.96
N PRO A 61 -7.21 -3.77 19.06
CA PRO A 61 -7.50 -2.42 19.53
C PRO A 61 -7.10 -2.22 20.99
N ASP A 62 -6.28 -1.21 21.28
CA ASP A 62 -5.93 -0.77 22.64
C ASP A 62 -6.79 0.44 23.07
N PHE A 63 -8.08 0.41 22.75
CA PHE A 63 -9.00 1.50 23.06
C PHE A 63 -9.87 1.17 24.27
N ARG A 64 -10.06 2.14 25.17
CA ARG A 64 -11.08 2.12 26.22
C ARG A 64 -12.13 3.17 25.85
N GLY A 65 -13.34 2.72 25.50
CA GLY A 65 -14.44 3.58 25.07
C GLY A 65 -15.76 2.83 25.10
N ASP A 66 -16.85 3.51 24.78
CA ASP A 66 -18.13 2.81 24.59
C ASP A 66 -18.15 2.01 23.27
N HIS A 67 -19.15 1.13 23.13
CA HIS A 67 -19.24 0.24 21.97
C HIS A 67 -19.30 0.99 20.63
N ASN A 68 -19.96 2.14 20.57
CA ASN A 68 -20.14 2.90 19.34
C ASN A 68 -18.84 3.60 18.93
N GLU A 69 -18.10 4.13 19.92
CA GLU A 69 -16.79 4.74 19.69
C GLU A 69 -15.79 3.70 19.16
N ILE A 70 -15.77 2.50 19.76
CA ILE A 70 -14.90 1.41 19.31
C ILE A 70 -15.25 1.00 17.87
N GLU A 71 -16.53 0.83 17.54
CA GLU A 71 -16.95 0.45 16.18
C GLU A 71 -16.61 1.54 15.14
N ALA A 72 -16.75 2.81 15.51
CA ALA A 72 -16.40 3.94 14.64
C ALA A 72 -14.89 3.99 14.34
N ILE A 73 -14.05 3.78 15.36
CA ILE A 73 -12.59 3.73 15.20
C ILE A 73 -12.18 2.53 14.34
N GLN A 74 -12.75 1.36 14.59
CA GLN A 74 -12.49 0.16 13.78
C GLN A 74 -12.86 0.36 12.31
N ARG A 75 -14.00 0.99 12.02
CA ARG A 75 -14.40 1.35 10.65
C ARG A 75 -13.40 2.32 10.01
N LEU A 76 -12.99 3.35 10.75
CA LEU A 76 -12.00 4.32 10.27
C LEU A 76 -10.68 3.63 9.89
N ASN A 77 -10.20 2.73 10.74
CA ASN A 77 -8.96 2.00 10.53
C ASN A 77 -9.04 1.09 9.29
N LEU A 78 -10.13 0.36 9.12
CA LEU A 78 -10.37 -0.42 7.91
C LEU A 78 -10.44 0.43 6.63
N HIS A 79 -11.12 1.58 6.66
CA HIS A 79 -11.17 2.50 5.52
C HIS A 79 -9.80 3.12 5.20
N THR A 80 -9.02 3.43 6.23
CA THR A 80 -7.66 3.97 6.11
C THR A 80 -6.72 2.93 5.50
N ALA A 81 -6.77 1.69 5.98
CA ALA A 81 -6.04 0.56 5.41
C ALA A 81 -6.43 0.33 3.94
N MET A 82 -7.73 0.29 3.62
CA MET A 82 -8.20 0.09 2.25
C MET A 82 -7.76 1.20 1.28
N THR A 83 -7.81 2.45 1.73
CA THR A 83 -7.39 3.60 0.93
C THR A 83 -5.90 3.54 0.61
N ASN A 84 -5.07 3.29 1.64
CA ASN A 84 -3.63 3.19 1.46
C ASN A 84 -3.21 1.90 0.72
N GLY A 85 -3.94 0.80 0.87
CA GLY A 85 -3.74 -0.41 0.07
C GLY A 85 -3.92 -0.13 -1.43
N ARG A 86 -4.95 0.65 -1.81
CA ARG A 86 -5.11 1.10 -3.21
C ARG A 86 -3.97 2.01 -3.68
N HIS A 87 -3.38 2.81 -2.77
CA HIS A 87 -2.19 3.60 -3.07
C HIS A 87 -0.98 2.70 -3.31
N LEU A 88 -0.78 1.69 -2.47
CA LEU A 88 0.29 0.70 -2.63
C LEU A 88 0.18 -0.03 -3.98
N VAL A 89 -1.01 -0.48 -4.39
CA VAL A 89 -1.20 -1.11 -5.70
C VAL A 89 -0.71 -0.20 -6.83
N TRP A 90 -1.09 1.09 -6.79
CA TRP A 90 -0.68 2.05 -7.81
C TRP A 90 0.82 2.36 -7.76
N LEU A 91 1.39 2.53 -6.57
CA LEU A 91 2.82 2.77 -6.37
C LEU A 91 3.65 1.58 -6.89
N VAL A 92 3.28 0.36 -6.52
CA VAL A 92 3.91 -0.88 -6.99
C VAL A 92 3.86 -0.99 -8.51
N GLU A 93 2.74 -0.66 -9.15
CA GLU A 93 2.66 -0.62 -10.62
C GLU A 93 3.69 0.34 -11.23
N ARG A 94 3.83 1.55 -10.68
CA ARG A 94 4.82 2.53 -11.16
C ARG A 94 6.26 2.09 -10.89
N MET A 95 6.53 1.52 -9.73
CA MET A 95 7.87 1.03 -9.36
C MET A 95 8.29 -0.14 -10.25
N ILE A 96 7.36 -1.04 -10.60
CA ILE A 96 7.62 -2.15 -11.53
C ILE A 96 7.86 -1.62 -12.94
N GLU A 97 7.04 -0.70 -13.43
CA GLU A 97 7.20 -0.08 -14.77
C GLU A 97 8.57 0.58 -14.94
N LEU A 98 9.05 1.27 -13.91
CA LEU A 98 10.37 1.90 -13.91
C LEU A 98 11.51 0.92 -13.57
N ARG A 99 11.20 -0.31 -13.17
CA ARG A 99 12.17 -1.32 -12.67
C ARG A 99 12.99 -0.78 -11.49
N VAL A 100 12.31 -0.31 -10.45
CA VAL A 100 12.88 0.26 -9.21
C VAL A 100 12.23 -0.30 -7.94
N ALA A 101 11.51 -1.41 -8.03
CA ALA A 101 10.73 -1.98 -6.94
C ALA A 101 11.54 -2.84 -5.95
N ASP A 102 12.87 -2.77 -5.94
CA ASP A 102 13.72 -3.64 -5.09
C ASP A 102 13.38 -3.44 -3.59
N THR A 103 13.27 -2.18 -3.16
CA THR A 103 12.87 -1.81 -1.79
C THR A 103 11.47 -2.34 -1.46
N ALA A 104 10.54 -2.21 -2.40
CA ALA A 104 9.18 -2.70 -2.21
C ALA A 104 9.13 -4.22 -2.06
N VAL A 105 9.89 -4.97 -2.86
CA VAL A 105 10.00 -6.43 -2.72
C VAL A 105 10.57 -6.82 -1.36
N GLN A 106 11.66 -6.16 -0.94
CA GLN A 106 12.29 -6.42 0.36
C GLN A 106 11.32 -6.16 1.51
N GLU A 107 10.72 -4.97 1.56
CA GLU A 107 9.77 -4.61 2.61
C GLU A 107 8.54 -5.52 2.59
N TRP A 108 8.00 -5.86 1.42
CA TRP A 108 6.83 -6.75 1.30
C TRP A 108 7.15 -8.22 1.65
N SER A 109 8.42 -8.63 1.60
CA SER A 109 8.84 -9.96 2.06
C SER A 109 8.93 -10.05 3.58
N ASN A 110 9.15 -8.93 4.27
CA ASN A 110 9.29 -8.87 5.73
C ASN A 110 7.99 -8.43 6.40
N GLN A 111 7.00 -9.34 6.43
CA GLN A 111 5.61 -9.02 6.80
C GLN A 111 5.03 -9.99 7.84
N ALA A 112 5.82 -10.62 8.70
CA ALA A 112 5.32 -11.63 9.64
C ALA A 112 4.20 -11.08 10.56
N ALA A 113 4.43 -9.92 11.19
CA ALA A 113 3.43 -9.26 12.03
C ALA A 113 2.19 -8.84 11.22
N PHE A 114 2.40 -8.14 10.10
CA PHE A 114 1.32 -7.72 9.21
C PHE A 114 0.45 -8.89 8.72
N THR A 115 1.07 -10.03 8.38
CA THR A 115 0.35 -11.24 7.96
C THR A 115 -0.50 -11.78 9.11
N ALA A 116 0.01 -11.78 10.34
CA ALA A 116 -0.74 -12.21 11.51
C ALA A 116 -1.94 -11.28 11.78
N ASP A 117 -1.76 -9.97 11.65
CA ASP A 117 -2.81 -8.97 11.82
C ASP A 117 -3.88 -9.08 10.73
N LEU A 118 -3.47 -9.31 9.48
CA LEU A 118 -4.38 -9.59 8.38
C LEU A 118 -5.19 -10.86 8.62
N LEU A 119 -4.54 -11.95 9.01
CA LEU A 119 -5.24 -13.20 9.32
C LEU A 119 -6.23 -13.02 10.49
N ARG A 120 -5.86 -12.24 11.51
CA ARG A 120 -6.74 -11.93 12.65
C ARG A 120 -7.92 -11.08 12.23
N ALA A 121 -7.67 -10.02 11.46
CA ALA A 121 -8.69 -9.11 10.94
C ALA A 121 -9.69 -9.83 10.03
N LEU A 122 -9.20 -10.76 9.19
CA LEU A 122 -10.04 -11.49 8.25
C LEU A 122 -10.79 -12.68 8.86
N ARG A 123 -10.49 -13.03 10.12
CA ARG A 123 -11.19 -14.10 10.85
C ARG A 123 -12.58 -13.67 11.32
N ASP A 124 -12.75 -12.40 11.64
CA ASP A 124 -14.08 -11.82 11.90
C ASP A 124 -14.78 -11.58 10.56
N ASP A 125 -16.09 -11.77 10.45
CA ASP A 125 -16.85 -11.46 9.22
C ASP A 125 -17.23 -9.96 9.14
N ALA A 126 -17.02 -9.18 10.21
CA ALA A 126 -17.37 -7.76 10.29
C ALA A 126 -16.76 -6.90 9.17
N TRP A 127 -15.52 -7.16 8.75
CA TRP A 127 -14.84 -6.40 7.70
C TRP A 127 -15.56 -6.48 6.35
N ARG A 128 -16.29 -7.58 6.06
CA ARG A 128 -16.98 -7.77 4.77
C ARG A 128 -18.04 -6.71 4.53
N ASN A 129 -18.65 -6.21 5.60
CA ASN A 129 -19.67 -5.18 5.52
C ASN A 129 -19.08 -3.75 5.46
N ILE A 130 -17.80 -3.59 5.80
CA ILE A 130 -17.13 -2.28 5.88
C ILE A 130 -16.27 -2.04 4.63
N VAL A 131 -15.35 -2.96 4.34
CA VAL A 131 -14.40 -2.89 3.21
C VAL A 131 -14.22 -4.26 2.53
N PRO A 132 -15.23 -4.76 1.79
CA PRO A 132 -15.19 -6.09 1.18
C PRO A 132 -14.02 -6.33 0.21
N GLY A 133 -13.41 -5.26 -0.31
CA GLY A 133 -12.29 -5.34 -1.25
C GLY A 133 -10.90 -5.41 -0.61
N LEU A 134 -10.77 -5.31 0.71
CA LEU A 134 -9.45 -5.22 1.37
C LEU A 134 -8.55 -6.43 1.08
N PRO A 135 -9.01 -7.69 1.19
CA PRO A 135 -8.17 -8.85 0.85
C PRO A 135 -7.69 -8.85 -0.60
N ALA A 136 -8.56 -8.44 -1.53
CA ALA A 136 -8.23 -8.41 -2.95
C ALA A 136 -7.15 -7.37 -3.27
N VAL A 137 -7.14 -6.25 -2.56
CA VAL A 137 -6.12 -5.20 -2.70
C VAL A 137 -4.76 -5.69 -2.22
N GLU A 138 -4.69 -6.30 -1.05
CA GLU A 138 -3.43 -6.85 -0.49
C GLU A 138 -2.86 -8.00 -1.34
N LEU A 139 -3.74 -8.91 -1.80
CA LEU A 139 -3.35 -9.97 -2.71
C LEU A 139 -2.81 -9.41 -4.04
N ARG A 140 -3.38 -8.32 -4.56
CA ARG A 140 -2.92 -7.72 -5.81
C ARG A 140 -1.50 -7.15 -5.70
N CYS A 141 -1.14 -6.53 -4.59
CA CYS A 141 0.24 -6.11 -4.34
C CYS A 141 1.19 -7.31 -4.31
N THR A 142 0.82 -8.35 -3.56
CA THR A 142 1.60 -9.59 -3.43
C THR A 142 1.81 -10.27 -4.80
N CYS A 143 0.74 -10.44 -5.59
CA CYS A 143 0.82 -11.03 -6.93
C CYS A 143 1.70 -10.20 -7.88
N LYS A 144 1.62 -8.87 -7.85
CA LYS A 144 2.43 -8.02 -8.72
C LYS A 144 3.93 -8.09 -8.39
N LEU A 145 4.27 -8.00 -7.10
CA LEU A 145 5.67 -8.05 -6.66
C LEU A 145 6.26 -9.44 -6.90
N SER A 146 5.55 -10.50 -6.52
CA SER A 146 6.01 -11.88 -6.77
C SER A 146 6.19 -12.16 -8.26
N ASN A 147 5.23 -11.76 -9.11
CA ASN A 147 5.36 -11.92 -10.56
C ASN A 147 6.54 -11.14 -11.12
N ALA A 148 6.74 -9.89 -10.70
CA ALA A 148 7.86 -9.07 -11.18
C ALA A 148 9.24 -9.64 -10.80
N VAL A 149 9.33 -10.33 -9.65
CA VAL A 149 10.53 -11.09 -9.25
C VAL A 149 10.67 -12.36 -10.10
N ALA A 150 9.59 -13.14 -10.25
CA ALA A 150 9.61 -14.40 -11.00
C ALA A 150 9.97 -14.20 -12.49
N THR A 151 9.54 -13.11 -13.10
CA THR A 151 9.87 -12.76 -14.49
C THR A 151 11.22 -12.06 -14.64
N GLY A 152 11.97 -11.84 -13.56
CA GLY A 152 13.27 -11.14 -13.58
C GLY A 152 13.16 -9.64 -13.92
N THR A 153 11.96 -9.06 -13.83
CA THR A 153 11.75 -7.62 -14.03
C THR A 153 12.40 -6.82 -12.90
N ILE A 154 12.35 -7.35 -11.68
CA ILE A 154 12.95 -6.83 -10.44
C ILE A 154 13.87 -7.89 -9.85
N LEU A 155 15.02 -7.47 -9.33
CA LEU A 155 15.95 -8.37 -8.64
C LEU A 155 15.57 -8.43 -7.17
N ALA A 156 15.31 -9.63 -6.66
CA ALA A 156 15.20 -9.87 -5.23
C ALA A 156 16.57 -10.26 -4.68
N THR A 157 16.95 -9.69 -3.54
CA THR A 157 18.14 -10.13 -2.80
C THR A 157 17.93 -11.58 -2.37
N ARG A 158 18.87 -12.48 -2.71
CA ARG A 158 18.82 -13.87 -2.25
C ARG A 158 18.87 -13.88 -0.72
N GLN A 159 17.89 -14.50 -0.08
CA GLN A 159 17.99 -14.91 1.32
C GLN A 159 18.85 -16.18 1.33
N PHE A 160 20.03 -16.09 1.96
CA PHE A 160 20.93 -17.22 2.21
C PHE A 160 20.77 -17.70 3.65
#